data_AF-A0A2M9W9B2-F1
#
_entry.id   AF-A0A2M9W9B2-F1
#
_cell.length_a   1.000
_cell.length_b   1.000
_cell.length_c   1.000
_cell.angle_alpha   90.00
_cell.angle_beta   90.00
_cell.angle_gamma   90.00
#
_symmetry.space_group_name_H-M   'P 1'
#
loop_
_entity.id
_entity.type
_entity.pdbx_description
1 polymer ?
#
loop_
_entity_poly.entity_id
_entity_poly.type
_entity_poly.pdbx_seq_one_letter_code
_entity_poly.pdbx_strand_id
1 'polypeptide(L)'
;MPDYCFFKKGNHVNALEGNDKGGAAFLREWGYSKQSQELNAPNAHCALARFHDIRNEEQASEPPFSTGAALVALIVGLIAVLDWFFP
;
A
#
# COMPACT_ATOMS: atom_id res chain seq x y z
N MET A 1 -10.25 13.43 -21.48
CA MET A 1 -9.22 13.28 -20.42
C MET A 1 -8.89 11.81 -20.31
N PRO A 2 -7.60 11.43 -20.36
CA PRO A 2 -7.20 10.02 -20.37
C PRO A 2 -7.37 9.37 -18.99
N ASP A 3 -7.79 8.11 -19.01
CA ASP A 3 -7.90 7.28 -17.82
C ASP A 3 -6.56 6.59 -17.54
N TYR A 4 -6.10 6.61 -16.30
CA TYR A 4 -4.87 5.93 -15.89
C TYR A 4 -5.20 4.76 -14.94
N CYS A 5 -4.61 3.61 -15.26
CA CYS A 5 -4.57 2.43 -14.42
C CYS A 5 -3.30 2.44 -13.57
N PHE A 6 -3.40 2.00 -12.31
CA PHE A 6 -2.24 1.89 -11.42
C PHE A 6 -1.88 0.45 -11.15
N PHE A 7 -0.59 0.19 -11.10
CA PHE A 7 -0.01 -1.12 -10.85
C PHE A 7 0.94 -1.01 -9.66
N LYS A 8 0.72 -1.82 -8.62
CA LYS A 8 1.52 -1.81 -7.40
C LYS A 8 2.29 -3.12 -7.25
N LYS A 9 3.56 -3.03 -6.86
CA LYS A 9 4.38 -4.15 -6.44
C LYS A 9 5.18 -3.73 -5.20
N GLY A 10 4.80 -4.22 -4.03
CA GLY A 10 5.38 -3.78 -2.76
C GLY A 10 5.14 -2.28 -2.52
N ASN A 11 6.22 -1.50 -2.38
CA ASN A 11 6.15 -0.05 -2.19
C ASN A 11 6.15 0.76 -3.50
N HIS A 12 6.41 0.12 -4.64
CA HIS A 12 6.47 0.79 -5.94
C HIS A 12 5.11 0.81 -6.64
N VAL A 13 4.76 1.96 -7.21
CA VAL A 13 3.53 2.18 -7.97
C VAL A 13 3.89 2.76 -9.33
N ASN A 14 3.36 2.15 -10.38
CA ASN A 14 3.44 2.64 -11.74
C ASN A 14 2.06 3.08 -12.21
N ALA A 15 1.98 4.28 -12.80
CA ALA A 15 0.80 4.74 -13.52
C ALA A 15 0.97 4.42 -15.00
N LEU A 16 -0.05 3.82 -15.60
CA LEU A 16 -0.09 3.49 -17.01
C LEU A 16 -1.40 3.99 -17.60
N GLU A 17 -1.37 4.53 -18.80
CA GLU A 17 -2.59 4.94 -19.50
C GLU A 17 -3.45 3.72 -19.80
N GLY A 18 -4.77 3.80 -19.59
CA GLY A 18 -5.69 2.67 -19.72
C GLY A 18 -5.78 2.08 -21.12
N ASN A 19 -5.35 2.85 -22.13
CA ASN A 19 -5.26 2.39 -23.51
C ASN A 19 -3.98 1.57 -23.80
N ASP A 20 -2.96 1.63 -22.92
CA ASP A 20 -1.73 0.86 -23.08
C ASP A 20 -1.91 -0.57 -22.51
N LYS A 21 -2.48 -1.42 -23.36
CA LYS A 21 -2.66 -2.85 -23.05
C LYS A 21 -1.34 -3.61 -23.00
N GLY A 22 -0.30 -3.12 -23.69
CA GLY A 22 1.02 -3.76 -23.75
C GLY A 22 1.78 -3.59 -22.43
N GLY A 23 1.88 -2.35 -21.95
CA GLY A 23 2.46 -2.06 -20.64
C GLY A 23 1.71 -2.74 -19.50
N ALA A 24 0.38 -2.84 -19.61
CA ALA A 24 -0.46 -3.49 -18.61
C ALA A 24 -0.17 -5.00 -18.50
N ALA A 25 -0.02 -5.68 -19.64
CA ALA A 25 0.36 -7.09 -19.69
C ALA A 25 1.75 -7.31 -19.11
N PHE A 26 2.72 -6.48 -19.49
CA PHE A 26 4.10 -6.56 -19.01
C PHE A 26 4.19 -6.39 -17.49
N LEU A 27 3.50 -5.40 -16.94
CA LEU A 27 3.45 -5.18 -15.49
C LEU A 27 2.81 -6.37 -14.76
N ARG A 28 1.77 -6.98 -15.34
CA ARG A 28 1.13 -8.18 -14.77
C ARG A 28 2.05 -9.39 -14.77
N GLU A 29 2.80 -9.61 -15.85
CA GLU A 29 3.83 -10.66 -15.94
C GLU A 29 4.97 -10.45 -14.94
N TRP A 30 5.35 -9.19 -14.71
CA TRP A 30 6.34 -8.81 -13.71
C TRP A 30 5.84 -8.91 -12.26
N GLY A 31 4.61 -9.37 -12.05
CA GLY A 31 4.02 -9.56 -10.73
C GLY A 31 3.53 -8.27 -10.08
N TYR A 32 3.20 -7.25 -10.89
CA TYR A 32 2.47 -6.09 -10.39
C TYR A 32 0.97 -6.41 -10.32
N SER A 33 0.36 -6.06 -9.21
CA SER A 33 -1.09 -6.17 -9.03
C SER A 33 -1.75 -4.90 -9.55
N LYS A 34 -2.70 -5.05 -10.48
CA LYS A 34 -3.57 -3.96 -10.93
C LYS A 34 -4.39 -3.49 -9.72
N GLN A 35 -4.33 -2.20 -9.44
CA GLN A 35 -5.17 -1.57 -8.44
C GLN A 35 -6.54 -1.27 -9.07
N SER A 36 -7.61 -1.48 -8.30
CA SER A 36 -8.99 -1.21 -8.71
C SER A 36 -9.30 0.28 -8.86
N GLN A 37 -8.47 1.15 -8.25
CA GLN A 37 -8.54 2.59 -8.45
C GLN A 37 -8.01 2.94 -9.83
N GLU A 38 -8.92 3.29 -10.73
CA GLU A 38 -8.63 3.97 -11.99
C GLU A 38 -8.93 5.45 -11.76
N LEU A 39 -7.91 6.30 -11.97
CA LEU A 39 -8.06 7.75 -11.75
C LEU A 39 -7.98 8.46 -13.09
N ASN A 40 -8.99 9.28 -13.34
CA ASN A 40 -8.95 10.24 -14.43
C ASN A 40 -8.10 11.44 -14.01
N ALA A 41 -7.03 11.69 -14.76
CA ALA A 41 -6.09 12.76 -14.49
C ALA A 41 -5.57 13.37 -15.79
N PRO A 42 -5.22 14.67 -15.79
CA PRO A 42 -4.68 15.31 -16.98
C PRO A 42 -3.27 14.81 -17.34
N ASN A 43 -2.53 14.24 -16.39
CA ASN A 43 -1.22 13.64 -16.61
C ASN A 43 -0.90 12.55 -15.56
N ALA A 44 0.07 11.69 -15.86
CA ALA A 44 0.51 10.60 -14.98
C ALA A 44 1.00 11.09 -13.60
N HIS A 45 1.61 12.27 -13.51
CA HIS A 45 2.13 12.82 -12.25
C HIS A 45 1.00 13.22 -11.28
N CYS A 46 -0.05 13.86 -11.79
CA CYS A 46 -1.27 14.20 -11.06
C CYS A 46 -2.04 12.93 -10.68
N ALA A 47 -2.04 11.92 -11.55
CA ALA A 47 -2.62 10.61 -11.26
C ALA A 47 -1.89 9.95 -10.07
N LEU A 48 -0.56 9.97 -10.08
CA LEU A 48 0.28 9.40 -9.03
C LEU A 48 0.14 10.16 -7.70
N ALA A 49 0.07 11.50 -7.76
CA ALA A 49 -0.12 12.34 -6.59
C ALA A 49 -1.47 12.03 -5.91
N ARG A 50 -2.56 11.96 -6.67
CA ARG A 50 -3.88 11.57 -6.14
C ARG A 50 -3.92 10.14 -5.62
N PHE A 51 -3.24 9.22 -6.28
CA PHE A 51 -3.09 7.85 -5.80
C PHE A 51 -2.33 7.79 -4.46
N HIS A 52 -1.28 8.60 -4.30
CA HIS A 52 -0.52 8.67 -3.06
C HIS A 52 -1.34 9.28 -1.92
N ASP A 53 -2.15 10.30 -2.22
CA ASP A 53 -3.04 10.96 -1.27
C ASP A 53 -4.09 9.97 -0.73
N ILE A 54 -4.81 9.29 -1.63
CA ILE A 54 -5.82 8.27 -1.28
C ILE A 54 -5.19 7.13 -0.46
N ARG A 55 -4.02 6.65 -0.87
CA ARG A 55 -3.34 5.56 -0.15
C ARG A 55 -2.78 5.98 1.20
N ASN A 56 -2.39 7.25 1.36
CA ASN A 56 -1.97 7.79 2.64
C ASN A 56 -3.17 7.89 3.61
N GLU A 57 -4.35 8.26 3.10
CA GLU A 57 -5.60 8.20 3.86
C GLU A 57 -6.00 6.75 4.23
N GLU A 58 -5.84 5.79 3.31
CA GLU A 58 -6.07 4.36 3.58
C GLU A 58 -5.05 3.79 4.59
N GLN A 59 -3.74 4.09 4.47
CA GLN A 59 -2.72 3.67 5.44
C GLN A 59 -2.86 4.35 6.80
N ALA A 60 -3.37 5.58 6.85
CA ALA A 60 -3.70 6.23 8.12
C ALA A 60 -4.93 5.58 8.78
N SER A 61 -5.79 4.94 8.00
CA SER A 61 -7.01 4.25 8.47
C SER A 61 -6.77 2.77 8.79
N GLU A 62 -5.72 2.16 8.25
CA GLU A 62 -5.33 0.79 8.52
C GLU A 62 -4.10 0.75 9.42
N PRO A 63 -4.23 0.55 10.75
CA PRO A 63 -3.08 0.14 11.54
C PRO A 63 -2.53 -1.13 10.88
N PRO A 64 -1.24 -1.19 10.53
CA PRO A 64 -0.68 -2.37 9.90
C PRO A 64 -1.01 -3.55 10.81
N PHE A 65 -1.81 -4.46 10.28
CA PHE A 65 -2.38 -5.62 10.98
C PHE A 65 -1.30 -6.56 11.57
N SER A 66 -0.02 -6.23 11.36
CA SER A 66 1.15 -6.88 11.95
C SER A 66 1.64 -6.26 13.27
N THR A 67 1.19 -5.06 13.65
CA THR A 67 1.65 -4.38 14.86
C THR A 67 0.91 -4.86 16.12
N GLY A 68 -0.30 -5.40 15.99
CA GLY A 68 -1.06 -5.94 17.13
C GLY A 68 -0.32 -7.09 17.83
N ALA A 69 0.17 -8.07 17.07
CA ALA A 69 0.87 -9.24 17.64
C ALA A 69 2.22 -8.87 18.28
N ALA A 70 2.98 -7.97 17.65
CA ALA A 70 4.27 -7.51 18.17
C ALA A 70 4.11 -6.68 19.46
N LEU A 71 3.09 -5.83 19.54
CA LEU A 71 2.77 -5.08 20.75
C LEU A 71 2.31 -5.99 21.89
N VAL A 72 1.45 -6.97 21.61
CA VAL A 72 0.97 -7.94 22.62
C VAL A 72 2.14 -8.76 23.17
N ALA A 73 3.04 -9.25 22.31
CA ALA A 73 4.22 -9.99 22.74
C ALA A 73 5.16 -9.15 23.63
N LEU A 74 5.33 -7.86 23.31
CA LEU A 74 6.15 -6.95 24.09
C LEU A 74 5.55 -6.68 25.47
N ILE A 75 4.23 -6.45 25.55
CA ILE A 75 3.52 -6.22 26.82
C ILE A 75 3.59 -7.46 27.72
N VAL A 76 3.33 -8.66 27.18
CA VAL A 76 3.43 -9.91 27.93
C VAL A 76 4.85 -10.16 28.44
N GLY A 77 5.86 -9.90 27.61
CA GLY A 77 7.26 -10.00 28.01
C GLY A 77 7.64 -9.04 29.15
N LEU A 78 7.15 -7.80 29.11
CA LEU A 78 7.40 -6.81 30.16
C LEU A 78 6.75 -7.20 31.49
N ILE A 79 5.51 -7.69 31.45
CA ILE A 79 4.80 -8.14 32.65
C ILE A 79 5.53 -9.32 33.29
N ALA A 80 5.97 -10.30 32.49
CA ALA A 80 6.71 -11.46 32.99
C ALA A 80 8.06 -11.08 33.63
N VAL A 81 8.76 -10.08 33.07
CA VAL A 81 10.02 -9.56 33.65
C VAL A 81 9.78 -8.80 34.94
N LEU A 82 8.69 -8.03 35.03
CA LEU A 82 8.32 -7.30 36.24
C LEU A 82 7.91 -8.27 37.37
N ASP A 83 7.14 -9.31 37.06
CA ASP A 83 6.75 -10.37 38.00
C ASP A 83 7.97 -11.15 38.53
N TRP A 84 8.95 -11.40 37.66
CA TRP A 84 10.22 -12.01 38.05
C TRP A 84 11.09 -11.13 38.95
N PHE A 85 11.07 -9.81 38.72
CA PHE A 85 11.90 -8.85 39.45
C PHE A 85 11.25 -8.35 40.75
N PHE A 86 9.92 -8.41 40.84
CA PHE A 86 9.10 -8.09 42.00
C PHE A 86 8.09 -9.22 42.26
N PRO A 87 8.50 -10.32 42.94
CA PRO A 87 7.57 -11.34 43.44
C PRO A 87 6.72 -10.84 44.63
#